data_AF-X1VRT6-F1
#
_entry.id   AF-X1VRT6-F1
#
_cell.length_a   1.000
_cell.length_b   1.000
_cell.length_c   1.000
_cell.angle_alpha   90.00
_cell.angle_beta   90.00
_cell.angle_gamma   90.00
#
_symmetry.space_group_name_H-M   'P 1'
#
loop_
_entity.id
_entity.type
_entity.pdbx_description
1 polymer ?
#
loop_
_entity_poly.entity_id
_entity_poly.type
_entity_poly.pdbx_seq_one_letter_code
_entity_poly.pdbx_strand_id
1 'polypeptide(L)'
;GMELLEVMKERYPQTPVVILTGYGTIKSAVDTMKKGAYNYLIKPFSPDEILLIANKIMEEENLREENRFLRQELEKKGEIITQNEEMRRLKELIEQVARAEATVLITGETGTGKELVARAIYQSSPRNKNLFV
;
A
#
# COMPACT_ATOMS: atom_id res chain seq x y z
N GLY A 1 1.27 -27.21 12.66
CA GLY A 1 0.52 -25.97 12.99
C GLY A 1 1.40 -24.75 12.82
N MET A 2 2.39 -24.59 13.69
CA MET A 2 3.29 -23.42 13.68
C MET A 2 4.19 -23.33 12.45
N GLU A 3 4.72 -24.45 11.94
CA GLU A 3 5.48 -24.48 10.69
C GLU A 3 4.65 -23.97 9.49
N LEU A 4 3.36 -24.34 9.43
CA LEU A 4 2.46 -23.84 8.38
C LEU A 4 2.24 -22.33 8.51
N LEU A 5 2.11 -21.81 9.74
CA LEU A 5 2.01 -20.37 9.97
C LEU A 5 3.25 -19.64 9.43
N GLU A 6 4.45 -20.15 9.73
CA GLU A 6 5.70 -19.56 9.25
C GLU A 6 5.77 -19.56 7.72
N VAL A 7 5.51 -20.71 7.07
CA VAL A 7 5.48 -20.81 5.60
C VAL A 7 4.42 -19.90 4.99
N MET A 8 3.24 -19.81 5.58
CA MET A 8 2.19 -18.90 5.10
C MET A 8 2.60 -17.44 5.25
N LYS A 9 3.24 -17.05 6.35
CA LYS A 9 3.67 -15.67 6.58
C LYS A 9 4.85 -15.28 5.71
N GLU A 10 5.71 -16.24 5.35
CA GLU A 10 6.80 -16.03 4.40
C GLU A 10 6.27 -15.87 2.96
N ARG A 11 5.36 -16.75 2.53
CA ARG A 11 4.88 -16.78 1.13
C ARG A 11 3.71 -15.85 0.85
N TYR A 12 2.86 -15.62 1.85
CA TYR A 12 1.63 -14.83 1.80
C TYR A 12 1.50 -13.93 3.04
N PRO A 13 2.40 -12.95 3.21
CA PRO A 13 2.47 -12.14 4.44
C PRO A 13 1.16 -11.41 4.78
N GLN A 14 0.38 -11.06 3.76
CA GLN A 14 -0.89 -10.34 3.90
C GLN A 14 -2.06 -11.24 4.32
N THR A 15 -1.95 -12.56 4.18
CA THR A 15 -3.04 -13.47 4.53
C THR A 15 -3.18 -13.56 6.06
N PRO A 16 -4.33 -13.19 6.63
CA PRO A 16 -4.58 -13.34 8.06
C PRO A 16 -4.71 -14.83 8.41
N VAL A 17 -4.02 -15.26 9.47
CA VAL A 17 -4.04 -16.65 9.94
C VAL A 17 -4.50 -16.68 11.38
N VAL A 18 -5.59 -17.40 11.66
CA VAL A 18 -6.12 -17.60 13.02
C VAL A 18 -5.79 -19.02 13.47
N ILE A 19 -5.12 -19.14 14.61
CA ILE A 19 -4.72 -20.44 15.16
C ILE A 19 -5.78 -20.91 16.16
N LEU A 20 -6.27 -22.14 15.97
CA LEU A 20 -7.26 -22.77 16.84
C LEU A 20 -6.59 -23.93 17.60
N THR A 21 -6.73 -23.97 18.92
CA THR A 21 -6.15 -25.05 19.75
C THR A 21 -7.12 -25.54 20.83
N GLY A 22 -6.97 -26.79 21.28
CA GLY A 22 -7.61 -27.29 22.50
C GLY A 22 -6.72 -27.23 23.75
N TYR A 23 -5.42 -26.99 23.58
CA TYR A 23 -4.42 -26.94 24.65
C TYR A 23 -3.63 -25.63 24.54
N GLY A 24 -4.29 -24.52 24.87
CA GLY A 24 -3.69 -23.19 24.81
C GLY A 24 -3.08 -22.79 26.16
N THR A 25 -1.86 -22.29 26.12
CA THR A 25 -1.25 -21.56 27.25
C THR A 25 -1.02 -20.11 26.83
N ILE A 26 -0.87 -19.20 27.81
CA ILE A 26 -0.49 -17.81 27.53
C ILE A 26 0.82 -17.78 26.74
N LYS A 27 1.78 -18.64 27.10
CA LYS A 27 3.07 -18.73 26.40
C LYS A 27 2.91 -19.08 24.93
N SER A 28 2.15 -20.13 24.61
CA SER A 28 1.93 -20.55 23.23
C SER A 28 1.15 -19.49 22.43
N ALA A 29 0.16 -18.84 23.04
CA ALA A 29 -0.58 -17.75 22.39
C ALA A 29 0.36 -16.59 22.01
N VAL A 30 1.22 -16.17 22.95
CA VAL A 30 2.20 -15.10 22.73
C VAL A 30 3.20 -15.49 21.64
N ASP A 31 3.74 -16.70 21.68
CA ASP A 31 4.69 -17.19 20.67
C ASP A 31 4.05 -17.26 19.27
N THR A 32 2.78 -17.66 19.20
CA THR A 32 2.01 -17.68 17.95
C THR A 32 1.76 -16.29 17.38
N MET A 33 1.40 -15.32 18.23
CA MET A 33 1.23 -13.93 17.81
C MET A 33 2.55 -13.32 17.32
N LYS A 34 3.67 -13.58 18.01
CA LYS A 34 5.00 -13.12 17.59
C LYS A 34 5.42 -13.65 16.21
N LYS A 35 4.93 -14.83 15.83
CA LYS A 35 5.18 -15.45 14.52
C LYS A 35 4.22 -14.95 13.42
N GLY A 36 3.40 -13.94 13.71
CA GLY A 36 2.56 -13.27 12.71
C GLY A 36 1.17 -13.86 12.54
N ALA A 37 0.70 -14.69 13.48
CA ALA A 37 -0.73 -15.03 13.52
C ALA A 37 -1.56 -13.77 13.76
N TYR A 38 -2.72 -13.71 13.11
CA TYR A 38 -3.69 -12.64 13.30
C TYR A 38 -4.39 -12.77 14.66
N ASN A 39 -4.77 -14.00 15.01
CA ASN A 39 -5.42 -14.28 16.29
C ASN A 39 -5.18 -15.74 16.74
N TYR A 40 -5.47 -16.01 18.01
CA TYR A 40 -5.32 -17.29 18.67
C TYR A 40 -6.59 -17.62 19.48
N LEU A 41 -7.29 -18.68 19.10
CA LEU A 41 -8.53 -19.15 19.72
C LEU A 41 -8.32 -20.48 20.46
N ILE A 42 -8.82 -20.55 21.68
CA ILE A 42 -8.79 -21.76 22.52
C ILE A 42 -10.18 -22.39 22.52
N LYS A 43 -10.26 -23.71 22.33
CA LYS A 43 -11.49 -24.48 22.45
C LYS A 43 -11.82 -24.73 23.94
N PRO A 44 -13.11 -24.67 24.33
CA PRO A 44 -14.25 -24.30 23.50
C PRO A 44 -14.34 -22.78 23.27
N PHE A 45 -14.72 -22.38 22.05
CA PHE A 45 -15.01 -20.98 21.67
C PHE A 45 -16.47 -20.86 21.26
N SER A 46 -17.02 -19.64 21.31
CA SER A 46 -18.37 -19.36 20.83
C SER A 46 -18.39 -19.05 19.32
N PRO A 47 -19.53 -19.25 18.63
CA PRO A 47 -19.70 -18.77 17.26
C PRO A 47 -19.49 -17.25 17.13
N ASP A 48 -19.88 -16.48 18.14
CA ASP A 48 -19.73 -15.02 18.16
C ASP A 48 -18.26 -14.58 18.17
N GLU A 49 -17.38 -15.34 18.85
CA GLU A 49 -15.94 -15.07 18.84
C GLU A 49 -15.34 -15.23 17.44
N ILE A 50 -15.78 -16.25 16.68
CA ILE A 50 -15.36 -16.43 15.29
C ILE A 50 -15.88 -15.29 14.43
N LEU A 51 -17.17 -14.93 14.56
CA LEU A 51 -17.78 -13.87 13.78
C LEU A 51 -17.09 -12.52 14.02
N LEU A 52 -16.76 -12.21 15.28
CA LEU A 52 -16.05 -10.98 15.63
C LEU A 52 -14.68 -10.92 14.94
N ILE A 53 -13.92 -12.01 14.95
CA ILE A 53 -12.60 -12.07 14.33
C ILE A 53 -12.72 -11.96 12.80
N ALA A 54 -13.67 -12.68 12.21
CA ALA A 54 -13.90 -12.66 10.77
C ALA A 54 -14.32 -11.26 10.28
N ASN A 55 -15.24 -10.60 10.98
CA ASN A 55 -15.68 -9.25 10.64
C ASN A 55 -14.53 -8.25 10.70
N LYS A 56 -13.69 -8.32 11.73
CA LYS A 56 -12.52 -7.44 11.86
C LYS A 56 -11.51 -7.67 10.73
N ILE A 57 -11.26 -8.92 10.36
CA ILE A 57 -10.41 -9.26 9.22
C ILE A 57 -10.95 -8.65 7.92
N MET A 58 -12.26 -8.81 7.66
CA MET A 58 -12.88 -8.29 6.44
C MET A 58 -12.85 -6.76 6.39
N GLU A 59 -13.09 -6.09 7.52
CA GLU A 59 -13.01 -4.63 7.60
C GLU A 59 -11.59 -4.13 7.32
N GLU A 60 -10.57 -4.74 7.92
CA GLU A 60 -9.17 -4.38 7.67
C GLU A 60 -8.77 -4.62 6.20
N GLU A 61 -9.27 -5.68 5.57
CA GLU A 61 -8.98 -5.95 4.16
C GLU A 61 -9.67 -4.93 3.24
N ASN A 62 -10.94 -4.59 3.49
CA ASN A 62 -11.65 -3.55 2.74
C ASN A 62 -10.92 -2.21 2.80
N LEU A 63 -10.46 -1.81 4.00
CA LEU A 63 -9.69 -0.58 4.18
C LEU A 63 -8.36 -0.61 3.42
N ARG A 64 -7.69 -1.77 3.37
CA ARG A 64 -6.44 -1.95 2.61
C ARG A 64 -6.68 -1.86 1.11
N GLU A 65 -7.76 -2.46 0.61
CA GLU A 65 -8.15 -2.39 -0.80
C GLU A 65 -8.50 -0.96 -1.21
N GLU A 66 -9.29 -0.26 -0.40
CA GLU A 66 -9.64 1.14 -0.63
C GLU A 66 -8.38 2.03 -0.64
N ASN A 67 -7.48 1.85 0.33
CA ASN A 67 -6.23 2.60 0.36
C ASN A 67 -5.37 2.35 -0.88
N ARG A 68 -5.30 1.09 -1.34
CA ARG A 68 -4.56 0.70 -2.55
C ARG A 68 -5.19 1.35 -3.79
N PHE A 69 -6.51 1.31 -3.91
CA PHE A 69 -7.25 1.93 -5.00
C PHE A 69 -7.02 3.45 -5.03
N LEU A 70 -7.18 4.13 -3.88
CA LEU A 70 -6.97 5.58 -3.79
C LEU A 70 -5.53 5.99 -4.14
N ARG A 71 -4.54 5.21 -3.71
CA ARG A 71 -3.13 5.45 -4.09
C ARG A 71 -2.91 5.29 -5.59
N GLN A 72 -3.48 4.25 -6.21
CA GLN A 72 -3.39 4.05 -7.66
C GLN A 72 -4.08 5.18 -8.44
N GLU A 73 -5.24 5.65 -7.99
CA GLU A 73 -5.91 6.81 -8.60
C GLU A 73 -5.10 8.10 -8.47
N LEU A 74 -4.38 8.30 -7.37
CA LEU A 74 -3.46 9.42 -7.20
C LEU A 74 -2.22 9.31 -8.11
N GLU A 75 -1.69 8.10 -8.33
CA GLU A 75 -0.58 7.86 -9.25
C GLU A 75 -0.97 8.18 -10.70
N LYS A 76 -2.13 7.69 -11.17
CA LYS A 76 -2.65 7.97 -12.52
C LYS A 76 -2.80 9.46 -12.83
N LYS A 77 -3.14 10.29 -11.83
CA LYS A 77 -3.29 11.74 -12.00
C LYS A 77 -1.98 12.49 -12.33
N GLY A 78 -0.82 11.83 -12.28
CA GLY A 78 0.46 12.40 -12.74
C GLY A 78 0.91 11.91 -14.12
N GLU A 79 0.17 10.98 -14.74
CA GLU A 79 0.59 10.37 -16.01
C GLU A 79 0.25 11.29 -17.20
N ILE A 80 1.29 11.78 -17.87
CA ILE A 80 1.15 12.53 -19.13
C ILE A 80 1.01 11.52 -20.28
N ILE A 81 -0.21 11.38 -20.80
CA ILE A 81 -0.53 10.60 -22.01
C ILE A 81 -0.39 11.52 -23.22
N THR A 82 0.49 11.17 -24.16
CA THR A 82 0.72 11.99 -25.36
C THR A 82 1.28 11.18 -26.51
N GLN A 83 0.89 11.56 -27.73
CA GLN A 83 1.50 11.08 -28.98
C GLN A 83 2.30 12.18 -29.70
N ASN A 84 2.34 13.39 -29.14
CA ASN A 84 3.03 14.54 -29.71
C ASN A 84 4.52 14.53 -29.34
N GLU A 85 5.40 14.77 -30.32
CA GLU A 85 6.85 14.74 -30.14
C GLU A 85 7.39 15.82 -29.20
N GLU A 86 6.80 17.03 -29.18
CA GLU A 86 7.21 18.10 -28.24
C GLU A 86 6.87 17.71 -26.80
N MET A 87 5.72 17.08 -26.59
CA MET A 87 5.32 16.57 -25.28
C MET A 87 6.17 15.37 -24.84
N ARG A 88 6.69 14.57 -25.78
CA ARG A 88 7.68 13.52 -25.47
C ARG A 88 8.99 14.14 -24.98
N ARG A 89 9.50 15.18 -25.64
CA ARG A 89 10.69 15.94 -25.19
C ARG A 89 10.47 16.59 -23.82
N LEU A 90 9.26 17.11 -23.57
CA LEU A 90 8.91 17.62 -22.25
C LEU A 90 8.99 16.51 -21.18
N LYS A 91 8.53 15.30 -21.49
CA LYS A 91 8.60 14.14 -20.59
C LYS A 91 10.05 13.77 -20.24
N GLU A 92 10.93 13.77 -21.25
CA GLU A 92 12.38 13.56 -21.04
C GLU A 92 13.00 14.66 -20.17
N LEU A 93 12.62 15.93 -20.39
CA LEU A 93 13.07 17.05 -19.57
C LEU A 93 12.59 16.92 -18.11
N ILE A 94 11.34 16.51 -17.90
CA ILE A 94 10.79 16.23 -16.58
C ILE A 94 11.64 15.20 -15.83
N GLU A 95 11.99 14.09 -16.49
CA GLU A 95 12.83 13.04 -15.88
C GLU A 95 14.23 13.53 -15.49
N GLN A 96 14.84 14.38 -16.31
CA GLN A 96 16.13 14.99 -16.02
C GLN A 96 16.07 15.95 -14.83
N VAL A 97 15.08 16.84 -14.84
CA VAL A 97 14.92 17.87 -13.80
C VAL A 97 14.45 17.27 -12.48
N ALA A 98 13.66 16.20 -12.50
CA ALA A 98 13.17 15.53 -11.28
C ALA A 98 14.29 14.99 -10.37
N ARG A 99 15.46 14.66 -10.94
CA ARG A 99 16.64 14.22 -10.18
C ARG A 99 17.51 15.38 -9.68
N ALA A 100 17.29 16.59 -10.19
CA ALA A 100 18.03 17.78 -9.78
C ALA A 100 17.44 18.38 -8.50
N GLU A 101 18.31 18.81 -7.59
CA GLU A 101 17.91 19.60 -6.42
C GLU A 101 17.78 21.09 -6.78
N ALA A 102 16.95 21.41 -7.77
CA ALA A 102 16.76 22.77 -8.29
C ALA A 102 15.30 23.21 -8.21
N THR A 103 15.08 24.53 -8.09
CA THR A 103 13.74 25.12 -8.21
C THR A 103 13.32 25.14 -9.68
N VAL A 104 12.10 24.67 -9.96
CA VAL A 104 11.56 24.58 -11.33
C VAL A 104 10.44 25.59 -11.51
N LEU A 105 10.48 26.36 -12.60
CA LEU A 105 9.40 27.24 -13.03
C LEU A 105 8.68 26.61 -14.23
N ILE A 106 7.37 26.41 -14.11
CA ILE A 106 6.54 25.83 -15.18
C ILE A 106 5.66 26.94 -15.75
N THR A 107 5.84 27.26 -17.03
CA THR A 107 5.08 28.30 -17.74
C THR A 107 4.16 27.71 -18.80
N GLY A 108 3.09 28.43 -19.13
CA GLY A 108 2.13 28.02 -20.14
C GLY A 108 0.75 28.63 -19.90
N GLU A 109 -0.13 28.55 -20.89
CA GLU A 109 -1.49 29.09 -20.82
C GLU A 109 -2.37 28.32 -19.81
N THR A 110 -3.50 28.91 -19.42
CA THR A 110 -4.46 28.26 -18.52
C THR A 110 -5.02 26.99 -19.18
N GLY A 111 -5.02 25.87 -18.44
CA GLY A 111 -5.54 24.59 -18.95
C GLY A 111 -4.55 23.71 -19.71
N THR A 112 -3.29 24.12 -19.91
CA THR A 112 -2.28 23.32 -20.64
C THR A 112 -1.64 22.17 -19.84
N GLY A 113 -2.15 21.89 -18.63
CA GLY A 113 -1.65 20.77 -17.82
C GLY A 113 -0.40 21.07 -17.00
N LYS A 114 -0.10 22.33 -16.68
CA LYS A 114 1.06 22.71 -15.83
C LYS A 114 1.10 21.97 -14.49
N GLU A 115 -0.06 21.69 -13.88
CA GLU A 115 -0.13 20.91 -12.62
C GLU A 115 0.26 19.44 -12.86
N LEU A 116 -0.11 18.85 -14.00
CA LEU A 116 0.32 17.49 -14.38
C LEU A 116 1.84 17.43 -14.53
N VAL A 117 2.45 18.45 -15.14
CA VAL A 117 3.91 18.57 -15.25
C VAL A 117 4.56 18.65 -13.87
N ALA A 118 4.04 19.48 -12.96
CA ALA A 118 4.57 19.58 -11.60
C ALA A 118 4.49 18.25 -10.84
N ARG A 119 3.35 17.55 -10.95
CA ARG A 119 3.15 16.22 -10.36
C ARG A 119 4.08 15.18 -10.97
N ALA A 120 4.29 15.19 -12.28
CA ALA A 120 5.18 14.27 -12.96
C ALA A 120 6.65 14.47 -12.52
N ILE A 121 7.09 15.73 -12.34
CA ILE A 121 8.41 16.04 -11.77
C ILE A 121 8.50 15.48 -10.35
N TYR A 122 7.50 15.74 -9.51
CA TYR A 122 7.48 15.24 -8.13
C TYR A 122 7.53 13.71 -8.06
N GLN A 123 6.66 13.01 -8.80
CA GLN A 123 6.59 11.55 -8.84
C GLN A 123 7.90 10.91 -9.32
N SER A 124 8.60 11.56 -10.24
CA SER A 124 9.89 11.10 -10.80
C SER A 124 11.09 11.48 -9.92
N SER A 125 10.87 12.27 -8.86
CA SER A 125 11.94 12.74 -7.97
C SER A 125 12.20 11.81 -6.79
N PRO A 126 13.38 11.88 -6.15
CA PRO A 126 13.64 11.18 -4.88
C PRO A 126 12.70 11.58 -3.73
N ARG A 127 11.97 12.70 -3.88
CA ARG A 127 11.05 13.24 -2.87
C ARG A 127 9.64 12.65 -2.97
N ASN A 128 9.37 11.78 -3.94
CA ASN A 128 8.06 11.20 -4.21
C ASN A 128 7.42 10.41 -3.04
N LYS A 129 8.19 10.11 -2.00
CA LYS A 129 7.74 9.44 -0.77
C LYS A 129 7.16 10.39 0.29
N ASN A 130 7.32 11.70 0.12
CA ASN A 130 6.81 12.70 1.06
C ASN A 130 5.42 13.22 0.63
N LEU A 131 4.99 14.35 1.19
CA LEU A 131 3.83 15.07 0.67
C LEU A 131 4.24 15.87 -0.57
N PHE A 132 3.36 15.93 -1.58
CA PHE A 132 3.47 16.91 -2.66
C PHE A 132 3.07 18.26 -2.09
N VAL A 133 4.06 19.14 -1.91
CA VAL A 133 3.90 20.50 -1.37
C VAL A 133 4.32 21.50 -2.43
#